data_AF-A0A6N4APE3-F1
#
_entry.id   AF-A0A6N4APE3-F1
#
_cell.length_a   1.000
_cell.length_b   1.000
_cell.length_c   1.000
_cell.angle_alpha   90.00
_cell.angle_beta   90.00
_cell.angle_gamma   90.00
#
_symmetry.space_group_name_H-M   'P 1'
#
loop_
_entity.id
_entity.type
_entity.pdbx_description
1 polymer ?
#
loop_
_entity_poly.entity_id
_entity_poly.type
_entity_poly.pdbx_seq_one_letter_code
_entity_poly.pdbx_strand_id
1 'polypeptide(L)'
;MEEQRQIDNLTIKERTDMALKFCKKMTEIGLPSGVYANPSWMQNYYDRERLTDIDIWLAHWTESPDIPSKFDYNQKIWQWGTEIVDDRKVDSNICFVDYPTITAKWYKEHTTSNNTVNKEDKAENKISSFKPGNKVKVKSGAVFSNGVKPISAVYTTEFVIQRLSKDGTEACIGIAGQDTGWMFCKDLMLSSKKAVSESNTASDSSSINVGDIVRIKSG
;
A
#
# COMPACT_ATOMS: atom_id res chain seq x y z
N MET A 1 -14.03 12.66 21.56
CA MET A 1 -13.27 12.90 20.32
C MET A 1 -14.26 13.18 19.20
N GLU A 2 -13.88 13.99 18.23
CA GLU A 2 -14.75 14.47 17.14
C GLU A 2 -15.34 13.32 16.30
N GLU A 3 -14.57 12.27 16.00
CA GLU A 3 -15.05 11.07 15.30
C GLU A 3 -16.22 10.39 16.01
N GLN A 4 -16.12 10.21 17.32
CA GLN A 4 -17.20 9.58 18.10
C GLN A 4 -18.48 10.43 18.04
N ARG A 5 -18.36 11.76 18.12
CA ARG A 5 -19.50 12.68 17.98
C ARG A 5 -20.17 12.61 16.61
N GLN A 6 -19.38 12.49 15.55
CA GLN A 6 -19.90 12.38 14.19
C GLN A 6 -20.64 11.06 13.97
N ILE A 7 -20.15 9.98 14.58
CA ILE A 7 -20.80 8.67 14.52
C ILE A 7 -22.07 8.63 15.38
N ASP A 8 -22.02 9.12 16.62
CA ASP A 8 -23.13 9.02 17.60
C ASP A 8 -24.39 9.76 17.15
N ASN A 9 -24.23 10.84 16.39
CA ASN A 9 -25.35 11.65 15.89
C ASN A 9 -26.11 11.00 14.73
N LEU A 10 -25.57 9.93 14.13
CA LEU A 10 -26.25 9.21 13.06
C LEU A 10 -27.22 8.18 13.64
N THR A 11 -28.34 8.00 12.97
CA THR A 11 -29.25 6.87 13.22
C THR A 11 -28.69 5.59 12.61
N ILE A 12 -29.19 4.43 13.07
CA ILE A 12 -28.90 3.12 12.43
C ILE A 12 -29.20 3.18 10.92
N LYS A 13 -30.32 3.79 10.56
CA LYS A 13 -30.73 3.97 9.16
C LYS A 13 -29.69 4.76 8.35
N GLU A 14 -29.22 5.89 8.87
CA GLU A 14 -28.25 6.73 8.15
C GLU A 14 -26.90 6.02 7.97
N ARG A 15 -26.39 5.34 9.00
CA ARG A 15 -25.15 4.56 8.90
C ARG A 15 -25.28 3.46 7.84
N THR A 16 -26.38 2.71 7.84
CA THR A 16 -26.65 1.69 6.83
C THR A 16 -26.82 2.29 5.43
N ASP A 17 -27.53 3.42 5.30
CA ASP A 17 -27.72 4.10 4.01
C ASP A 17 -26.38 4.56 3.43
N MET A 18 -25.48 5.09 4.26
CA MET A 18 -24.14 5.50 3.85
C MET A 18 -23.30 4.32 3.36
N ALA A 19 -23.27 3.21 4.11
CA ALA A 19 -22.56 2.00 3.71
C ALA A 19 -23.08 1.44 2.37
N LEU A 20 -24.40 1.29 2.24
CA LEU A 20 -25.04 0.82 1.01
C LEU A 20 -24.82 1.79 -0.17
N LYS A 21 -24.83 3.09 0.08
CA LYS A 21 -24.58 4.09 -0.96
C LYS A 21 -23.16 3.97 -1.52
N PHE A 22 -22.18 3.76 -0.65
CA PHE A 22 -20.80 3.52 -1.05
C PHE A 22 -20.69 2.24 -1.87
N CYS A 23 -21.18 1.11 -1.34
CA CYS A 23 -21.10 -0.18 -2.04
C CYS A 23 -21.78 -0.12 -3.41
N LYS A 24 -22.98 0.46 -3.47
CA LYS A 24 -23.69 0.68 -4.74
C LYS A 24 -22.88 1.51 -5.73
N LYS A 25 -22.21 2.58 -5.27
CA LYS A 25 -21.38 3.43 -6.14
C LYS A 25 -20.16 2.68 -6.70
N MET A 26 -19.53 1.83 -5.89
CA MET A 26 -18.43 0.98 -6.34
C MET A 26 -18.92 -0.05 -7.36
N THR A 27 -20.04 -0.71 -7.10
CA THR A 27 -20.66 -1.66 -8.04
C THR A 27 -21.06 -0.99 -9.36
N GLU A 28 -21.59 0.24 -9.33
CA GLU A 28 -21.95 1.01 -10.55
C GLU A 28 -20.74 1.29 -11.45
N ILE A 29 -19.54 1.42 -10.88
CA ILE A 29 -18.27 1.55 -11.64
C ILE A 29 -17.57 0.19 -11.83
N GLY A 30 -18.27 -0.90 -11.52
CA GLY A 30 -17.86 -2.28 -11.61
C GLY A 30 -16.99 -2.78 -10.44
N LEU A 31 -16.43 -1.93 -9.60
CA LEU A 31 -15.51 -2.38 -8.55
C LEU A 31 -16.23 -3.19 -7.44
N PRO A 32 -15.72 -4.38 -7.06
CA PRO A 32 -16.24 -5.11 -5.92
C PRO A 32 -15.99 -4.33 -4.62
N SER A 33 -16.93 -4.42 -3.68
CA SER A 33 -16.84 -3.73 -2.39
C SER A 33 -17.61 -4.48 -1.31
N GLY A 34 -17.35 -4.14 -0.05
CA GLY A 34 -17.96 -4.77 1.11
C GLY A 34 -17.87 -3.88 2.35
N VAL A 35 -18.31 -4.41 3.48
CA VAL A 35 -18.29 -3.71 4.77
C VAL A 35 -17.38 -4.45 5.75
N TYR A 36 -16.42 -3.72 6.33
CA TYR A 36 -15.63 -4.16 7.47
C TYR A 36 -16.30 -3.71 8.77
N ALA A 37 -16.61 -4.64 9.68
CA ALA A 37 -17.28 -4.32 10.93
C ALA A 37 -17.06 -5.38 12.01
N ASN A 38 -17.11 -4.95 13.28
CA ASN A 38 -17.12 -5.86 14.42
C ASN A 38 -18.57 -6.24 14.82
N PRO A 39 -18.77 -7.26 15.68
CA PRO A 39 -20.11 -7.68 16.11
C PRO A 39 -20.97 -6.58 16.76
N SER A 40 -20.37 -5.65 17.49
CA SER A 40 -21.11 -4.53 18.09
C SER A 40 -21.72 -3.63 17.01
N TRP A 41 -20.95 -3.33 15.96
CA TRP A 41 -21.45 -2.57 14.80
C TRP A 41 -22.58 -3.30 14.08
N MET A 42 -22.40 -4.60 13.81
CA MET A 42 -23.40 -5.43 13.14
C MET A 42 -24.71 -5.58 13.92
N GLN A 43 -24.66 -5.50 15.26
CA GLN A 43 -25.84 -5.65 16.11
C GLN A 43 -26.53 -4.33 16.46
N ASN A 44 -25.75 -3.27 16.66
CA ASN A 44 -26.25 -2.06 17.31
C ASN A 44 -26.24 -0.82 16.39
N TYR A 45 -25.44 -0.83 15.31
CA TYR A 45 -25.19 0.37 14.50
C TYR A 45 -25.65 0.23 13.05
N TYR A 46 -25.82 -0.99 12.56
CA TYR A 46 -26.38 -1.28 11.24
C TYR A 46 -27.71 -2.03 11.34
N ASP A 47 -28.60 -1.69 10.41
CA ASP A 47 -29.70 -2.56 10.03
C ASP A 47 -29.14 -3.73 9.18
N ARG A 48 -28.85 -4.84 9.86
CA ARG A 48 -28.17 -6.01 9.28
C ARG A 48 -28.98 -6.69 8.20
N GLU A 49 -30.31 -6.65 8.26
CA GLU A 49 -31.18 -7.28 7.26
C GLU A 49 -31.01 -6.63 5.89
N ARG A 50 -30.57 -5.37 5.86
CA ARG A 50 -30.29 -4.63 4.62
C ARG A 50 -28.90 -4.89 4.04
N LEU A 51 -28.04 -5.63 4.74
CA LEU A 51 -26.66 -5.91 4.33
C LEU A 51 -26.48 -7.33 3.78
N THR A 52 -27.55 -8.08 3.54
CA THR A 52 -27.48 -9.50 3.14
C THR A 52 -26.76 -9.75 1.81
N ASP A 53 -26.81 -8.78 0.89
CA ASP A 53 -26.16 -8.83 -0.42
C ASP A 53 -24.78 -8.16 -0.43
N ILE A 54 -24.31 -7.70 0.73
CA ILE A 54 -23.01 -7.03 0.89
C ILE A 54 -22.02 -8.01 1.49
N ASP A 55 -20.85 -8.12 0.86
CA ASP A 55 -19.77 -8.94 1.40
C ASP A 55 -19.27 -8.35 2.73
N ILE A 56 -19.30 -9.16 3.80
CA ILE A 56 -18.88 -8.75 5.13
C ILE A 56 -17.45 -9.24 5.42
N TRP A 57 -16.59 -8.32 5.85
CA TRP A 57 -15.32 -8.61 6.51
C TRP A 57 -15.49 -8.42 8.02
N LEU A 58 -15.69 -9.52 8.75
CA LEU A 58 -15.99 -9.51 10.17
C LEU A 58 -14.71 -9.36 11.00
N ALA A 59 -14.68 -8.34 11.86
CA ALA A 59 -13.66 -8.16 12.88
C ALA A 59 -14.10 -8.76 14.23
N HIS A 60 -13.72 -10.01 14.48
CA HIS A 60 -14.00 -10.67 15.76
C HIS A 60 -12.77 -11.45 16.21
N TRP A 61 -12.01 -10.83 17.10
CA TRP A 61 -10.74 -11.37 17.58
C TRP A 61 -10.98 -12.52 18.57
N THR A 62 -10.71 -13.74 18.13
CA THR A 62 -10.69 -14.95 18.96
C THR A 62 -9.29 -15.29 19.42
N GLU A 63 -8.30 -14.52 18.98
CA GLU A 63 -6.86 -14.68 19.25
C GLU A 63 -6.26 -15.98 18.68
N SER A 64 -7.06 -16.78 17.96
CA SER A 64 -6.61 -18.00 17.30
C SER A 64 -7.47 -18.32 16.07
N PRO A 65 -6.87 -18.65 14.91
CA PRO A 65 -7.60 -19.05 13.71
C PRO A 65 -8.35 -20.37 13.89
N ASP A 66 -7.93 -21.20 14.87
CA ASP A 66 -8.52 -22.50 15.17
C ASP A 66 -9.77 -22.39 16.07
N ILE A 67 -10.08 -21.19 16.56
CA ILE A 67 -11.26 -20.91 17.38
C ILE A 67 -12.18 -20.01 16.56
N PRO A 68 -13.16 -20.58 15.83
CA PRO A 68 -14.04 -19.81 14.96
C PRO A 68 -14.81 -18.73 15.70
N SER A 69 -15.15 -17.65 14.98
CA SER A 69 -16.10 -16.67 15.47
C SER A 69 -17.43 -17.33 15.87
N LYS A 70 -17.93 -17.01 17.07
CA LYS A 70 -19.29 -17.38 17.50
C LYS A 70 -20.40 -16.63 16.77
N PHE A 71 -20.05 -15.59 16.00
CA PHE A 71 -20.98 -14.80 15.21
C PHE A 71 -20.95 -15.24 13.75
N ASP A 72 -22.15 -15.36 13.17
CA ASP A 72 -22.36 -15.62 11.75
C ASP A 72 -23.22 -14.50 11.14
N TYR A 73 -22.58 -13.75 10.25
CA TYR A 73 -23.16 -12.68 9.45
C TYR A 73 -23.02 -12.99 7.95
N ASN A 74 -22.85 -14.27 7.58
CA ASN A 74 -22.50 -14.70 6.23
C ASN A 74 -21.19 -14.04 5.73
N GLN A 75 -20.26 -13.77 6.65
CA GLN A 75 -19.00 -13.09 6.37
C GLN A 75 -18.14 -13.86 5.35
N LYS A 76 -17.52 -13.11 4.44
CA LYS A 76 -16.61 -13.66 3.41
C LYS A 76 -15.16 -13.60 3.86
N ILE A 77 -14.85 -12.69 4.78
CA ILE A 77 -13.54 -12.55 5.40
C ILE A 77 -13.75 -12.43 6.92
N TRP A 78 -12.85 -13.03 7.69
CA TRP A 78 -12.86 -12.95 9.14
C TRP A 78 -11.48 -12.55 9.65
N GLN A 79 -11.38 -11.39 10.30
CA GLN A 79 -10.20 -11.00 11.08
C GLN A 79 -10.28 -11.67 12.45
N TRP A 80 -9.44 -12.70 12.67
CA TRP A 80 -9.46 -13.54 13.87
C TRP A 80 -8.53 -13.03 14.97
N GLY A 81 -7.57 -12.17 14.65
CA GLY A 81 -6.53 -11.76 15.57
C GLY A 81 -5.36 -11.08 14.86
N THR A 82 -4.17 -11.29 15.41
CA THR A 82 -2.92 -10.76 14.87
C THR A 82 -1.83 -11.81 14.93
N GLU A 83 -0.87 -11.74 14.02
CA GLU A 83 0.33 -12.57 14.03
C GLU A 83 1.60 -11.72 13.84
N ILE A 84 2.77 -12.35 14.02
CA ILE A 84 4.06 -11.72 13.74
C ILE A 84 4.53 -12.16 12.35
N VAL A 85 4.67 -11.18 11.44
CA VAL A 85 5.28 -11.38 10.12
C VAL A 85 6.43 -10.39 9.99
N ASP A 86 7.64 -10.89 9.72
CA ASP A 86 8.87 -10.08 9.62
C ASP A 86 9.04 -9.06 10.78
N ASP A 87 9.01 -9.57 12.02
CA ASP A 87 9.14 -8.79 13.26
C ASP A 87 8.07 -7.71 13.49
N ARG A 88 6.94 -7.77 12.77
CA ARG A 88 5.82 -6.83 12.90
C ARG A 88 4.54 -7.55 13.28
N LYS A 89 3.83 -6.99 14.25
CA LYS A 89 2.47 -7.41 14.60
C LYS A 89 1.51 -6.88 13.53
N VAL A 90 0.82 -7.78 12.85
CA VAL A 90 -0.11 -7.46 11.75
C VAL A 90 -1.45 -8.12 11.98
N ASP A 91 -2.52 -7.53 11.46
CA ASP A 91 -3.85 -8.10 11.49
C ASP A 91 -3.94 -9.34 10.59
N SER A 92 -4.48 -10.42 11.15
CA SER A 92 -4.54 -11.72 10.49
C SER A 92 -5.97 -12.12 10.20
N ASN A 93 -6.18 -12.65 9.00
CA ASN A 93 -7.50 -12.85 8.43
C ASN A 93 -7.62 -14.23 7.77
N ILE A 94 -8.81 -14.81 7.83
CA ILE A 94 -9.21 -15.98 7.03
C ILE A 94 -10.20 -15.49 5.97
N CYS A 95 -9.94 -15.86 4.71
CA CYS A 95 -10.79 -15.54 3.59
C CYS A 95 -11.52 -16.80 3.10
N PHE A 96 -12.85 -16.77 3.08
CA PHE A 96 -13.70 -17.90 2.66
C PHE A 96 -14.09 -17.83 1.18
N VAL A 97 -13.66 -16.77 0.49
CA VAL A 97 -13.95 -16.50 -0.92
C VAL A 97 -12.64 -16.32 -1.68
N ASP A 98 -12.55 -16.89 -2.88
CA ASP A 98 -11.40 -16.67 -3.77
C ASP A 98 -11.52 -15.31 -4.49
N TYR A 99 -11.37 -14.23 -3.72
CA TYR A 99 -11.34 -12.86 -4.26
C TYR A 99 -10.23 -12.66 -5.31
N PRO A 100 -9.03 -13.26 -5.21
CA PRO A 100 -8.04 -13.19 -6.28
C PRO A 100 -8.61 -13.62 -7.63
N THR A 101 -9.28 -14.77 -7.71
CA THR A 101 -9.89 -15.25 -8.96
C THR A 101 -11.03 -14.33 -9.42
N ILE A 102 -11.93 -13.92 -8.51
CA ILE A 102 -13.06 -13.04 -8.84
C ILE A 102 -12.56 -11.68 -9.37
N THR A 103 -11.57 -11.09 -8.69
CA THR A 103 -11.00 -9.79 -9.02
C THR A 103 -10.20 -9.85 -10.33
N ALA A 104 -9.44 -10.92 -10.55
CA ALA A 104 -8.72 -11.14 -11.81
C ALA A 104 -9.68 -11.25 -13.00
N LYS A 105 -10.79 -11.99 -12.85
CA LYS A 105 -11.85 -12.06 -13.86
C LYS A 105 -12.47 -10.69 -14.10
N TRP A 106 -12.77 -9.95 -13.03
CA TRP A 106 -13.34 -8.60 -13.13
C TRP A 106 -12.45 -7.67 -13.95
N TYR A 107 -11.16 -7.58 -13.62
CA TYR A 107 -10.20 -6.77 -14.38
C TYR A 107 -10.16 -7.16 -15.85
N LYS A 108 -10.09 -8.47 -16.16
CA LYS A 108 -10.09 -8.95 -17.54
C LYS A 108 -11.32 -8.49 -18.33
N GLU A 109 -12.48 -8.47 -17.71
CA GLU A 109 -13.75 -8.10 -18.35
C GLU A 109 -13.93 -6.57 -18.46
N HIS A 110 -13.44 -5.81 -17.49
CA HIS A 110 -13.76 -4.38 -17.33
C HIS A 110 -12.61 -3.42 -17.67
N THR A 111 -11.37 -3.90 -17.84
CA THR A 111 -10.23 -3.06 -18.24
C THR A 111 -9.76 -3.33 -19.67
N THR A 112 -10.66 -3.74 -20.57
CA THR A 112 -10.34 -3.93 -21.99
C THR A 112 -10.16 -2.57 -22.69
N SER A 113 -9.00 -1.97 -22.48
CA SER A 113 -8.42 -0.92 -23.34
C SER A 113 -6.95 -1.27 -23.49
N ASN A 114 -6.58 -1.79 -24.66
CA ASN A 114 -5.26 -1.79 -25.30
C ASN A 114 -4.02 -1.54 -24.42
N ASN A 115 -3.87 -2.26 -23.31
CA ASN A 115 -2.55 -2.70 -22.93
C ASN A 115 -2.34 -3.98 -23.72
N THR A 116 -1.86 -3.83 -24.95
CA THR A 116 -0.70 -4.63 -25.34
C THR A 116 0.31 -4.45 -24.20
N VAL A 117 0.17 -5.29 -23.17
CA VAL A 117 1.34 -5.86 -22.56
C VAL A 117 2.00 -6.52 -23.74
N ASN A 118 2.90 -5.77 -24.40
CA ASN A 118 3.98 -6.42 -25.11
C ASN A 118 4.42 -7.48 -24.11
N LYS A 119 4.35 -8.74 -24.54
CA LYS A 119 5.30 -9.73 -24.05
C LYS A 119 6.67 -9.15 -24.41
N GLU A 120 7.11 -8.13 -23.69
CA GLU A 120 8.50 -7.79 -23.55
C GLU A 120 9.04 -8.97 -22.77
N ASP A 121 9.52 -9.90 -23.58
CA ASP A 121 10.64 -10.77 -23.36
C ASP A 121 10.84 -11.19 -21.91
N LYS A 122 10.91 -12.51 -21.72
CA LYS A 122 11.72 -13.10 -20.66
C LYS A 122 13.14 -12.51 -20.75
N ALA A 123 13.32 -11.31 -20.25
CA ALA A 123 14.59 -10.67 -20.04
C ALA A 123 15.17 -11.40 -18.83
N GLU A 124 16.14 -12.23 -19.18
CA GLU A 124 17.05 -12.97 -18.33
C GLU A 124 17.02 -12.57 -16.86
N ASN A 125 16.75 -13.59 -16.05
CA ASN A 125 16.73 -13.60 -14.60
C ASN A 125 18.11 -13.22 -14.04
N LYS A 126 18.49 -11.94 -14.18
CA LYS A 126 19.68 -11.38 -13.57
C LYS A 126 19.26 -10.95 -12.17
N ILE A 127 19.46 -11.85 -11.21
CA ILE A 127 19.40 -11.54 -9.77
C ILE A 127 20.18 -10.25 -9.58
N SER A 128 19.47 -9.20 -9.19
CA SER A 128 20.07 -7.89 -9.08
C SER A 128 21.11 -7.92 -7.96
N SER A 129 22.31 -7.39 -8.20
CA SER A 129 23.42 -7.40 -7.25
C SER A 129 23.26 -6.37 -6.12
N PHE A 130 22.02 -5.91 -5.88
CA PHE A 130 21.70 -4.91 -4.88
C PHE A 130 21.68 -5.51 -3.47
N LYS A 131 21.87 -4.64 -2.48
CA LYS A 131 21.68 -4.96 -1.07
C LYS A 131 21.10 -3.76 -0.31
N PRO A 132 20.42 -4.00 0.82
CA PRO A 132 20.05 -2.93 1.74
C PRO A 132 21.22 -1.99 2.04
N GLY A 133 20.96 -0.70 2.07
CA GLY A 133 21.97 0.35 2.23
C GLY A 133 22.62 0.83 0.92
N ASN A 134 22.39 0.18 -0.22
CA ASN A 134 22.83 0.72 -1.51
C ASN A 134 22.12 2.03 -1.84
N LYS A 135 22.92 3.03 -2.22
CA LYS A 135 22.42 4.28 -2.77
C LYS A 135 22.11 4.10 -4.25
N VAL A 136 20.89 4.44 -4.65
CA VAL A 136 20.37 4.23 -5.99
C VAL A 136 19.62 5.45 -6.51
N LYS A 137 19.52 5.54 -7.83
CA LYS A 137 18.60 6.45 -8.52
C LYS A 137 17.62 5.64 -9.37
N VAL A 138 16.45 6.22 -9.61
CA VAL A 138 15.41 5.64 -10.45
C VAL A 138 15.64 6.06 -11.90
N LYS A 139 15.61 5.09 -12.84
CA LYS A 139 15.70 5.38 -14.28
C LYS A 139 14.52 6.23 -14.73
N SER A 140 14.78 7.16 -15.65
CA SER A 140 13.71 7.98 -16.25
C SER A 140 12.64 7.10 -16.88
N GLY A 141 11.37 7.44 -16.66
CA GLY A 141 10.22 6.72 -17.20
C GLY A 141 9.83 5.45 -16.45
N ALA A 142 10.62 5.01 -15.45
CA ALA A 142 10.25 3.89 -14.61
C ALA A 142 8.95 4.15 -13.83
N VAL A 143 8.23 3.07 -13.54
CA VAL A 143 7.04 3.07 -12.68
C VAL A 143 7.34 2.34 -11.38
N PHE A 144 6.59 2.65 -10.33
CA PHE A 144 6.57 1.77 -9.17
C PHE A 144 6.10 0.38 -9.57
N SER A 145 6.47 -0.63 -8.78
CA SER A 145 6.08 -2.03 -8.99
C SER A 145 4.57 -2.26 -9.13
N ASN A 146 3.75 -1.39 -8.53
CA ASN A 146 2.29 -1.40 -8.65
C ASN A 146 1.76 -0.69 -9.91
N GLY A 147 2.63 -0.27 -10.83
CA GLY A 147 2.28 0.41 -12.09
C GLY A 147 2.06 1.93 -11.96
N VAL A 148 2.10 2.50 -10.76
CA VAL A 148 1.91 3.94 -10.56
C VAL A 148 3.13 4.71 -11.05
N LYS A 149 2.92 5.78 -11.82
CA LYS A 149 3.97 6.68 -12.26
C LYS A 149 4.45 7.59 -11.10
N PRO A 150 5.73 7.55 -10.73
CA PRO A 150 6.30 8.47 -9.74
C PRO A 150 6.19 9.95 -10.15
N ILE A 151 6.16 10.83 -9.15
CA ILE A 151 6.38 12.27 -9.36
C ILE A 151 7.80 12.52 -9.85
N SER A 152 8.02 13.64 -10.55
CA SER A 152 9.31 13.99 -11.18
C SER A 152 10.51 13.91 -10.23
N ALA A 153 10.32 14.31 -8.97
CA ALA A 153 11.35 14.28 -7.94
C ALA A 153 11.96 12.88 -7.72
N VAL A 154 11.22 11.80 -7.94
CA VAL A 154 11.71 10.43 -7.75
C VAL A 154 12.81 10.08 -8.76
N TYR A 155 12.78 10.64 -9.98
CA TYR A 155 13.81 10.37 -10.98
C TYR A 155 15.12 11.14 -10.73
N THR A 156 15.06 12.23 -9.97
CA THR A 156 16.22 13.08 -9.67
C THR A 156 16.84 12.81 -8.30
N THR A 157 16.10 12.16 -7.41
CA THR A 157 16.50 11.93 -6.01
C THR A 157 17.35 10.66 -5.87
N GLU A 158 18.36 10.73 -5.00
CA GLU A 158 19.09 9.55 -4.55
C GLU A 158 18.35 8.91 -3.37
N PHE A 159 18.08 7.62 -3.47
CA PHE A 159 17.43 6.83 -2.44
C PHE A 159 18.38 5.79 -1.87
N VAL A 160 18.01 5.26 -0.70
CA VAL A 160 18.65 4.09 -0.12
C VAL A 160 17.70 2.90 -0.27
N ILE A 161 18.23 1.75 -0.70
CA ILE A 161 17.50 0.48 -0.66
C ILE A 161 17.28 0.11 0.81
N GLN A 162 16.02 0.05 1.23
CA GLN A 162 15.61 -0.37 2.56
C GLN A 162 15.53 -1.90 2.64
N ARG A 163 14.86 -2.52 1.66
CA ARG A 163 14.58 -3.96 1.61
C ARG A 163 14.55 -4.46 0.17
N LEU A 164 14.73 -5.76 -0.01
CA LEU A 164 14.59 -6.47 -1.28
C LEU A 164 13.42 -7.45 -1.22
N SER A 165 12.80 -7.74 -2.35
CA SER A 165 11.85 -8.83 -2.48
C SER A 165 12.54 -10.17 -2.31
N LYS A 166 11.77 -11.21 -1.97
CA LYS A 166 12.30 -12.57 -1.73
C LYS A 166 13.03 -13.15 -2.94
N ASP A 167 12.60 -12.80 -4.14
CA ASP A 167 13.19 -13.21 -5.42
C ASP A 167 14.27 -12.24 -5.94
N GLY A 168 14.48 -11.11 -5.26
CA GLY A 168 15.48 -10.09 -5.60
C GLY A 168 15.17 -9.28 -6.86
N THR A 169 13.95 -9.38 -7.40
CA THR A 169 13.51 -8.66 -8.60
C THR A 169 13.05 -7.23 -8.30
N GLU A 170 12.71 -6.93 -7.04
CA GLU A 170 12.20 -5.64 -6.58
C GLU A 170 12.94 -5.14 -5.34
N ALA A 171 13.00 -3.82 -5.19
CA ALA A 171 13.62 -3.14 -4.05
C ALA A 171 12.71 -2.05 -3.51
N CYS A 172 12.53 -2.02 -2.19
CA CYS A 172 11.90 -0.91 -1.50
C CYS A 172 12.94 0.19 -1.30
N ILE A 173 12.71 1.36 -1.90
CA ILE A 173 13.58 2.54 -1.79
C ILE A 173 13.06 3.50 -0.72
N GLY A 174 13.94 4.27 -0.09
CA GLY A 174 13.57 5.22 0.96
C GLY A 174 14.57 6.35 1.19
N ILE A 175 14.12 7.38 1.92
CA ILE A 175 14.91 8.55 2.33
C ILE A 175 14.88 8.62 3.86
N ALA A 176 16.03 8.81 4.49
CA ALA A 176 16.15 8.89 5.96
C ALA A 176 15.49 7.71 6.71
N GLY A 177 15.54 6.51 6.11
CA GLY A 177 14.95 5.29 6.69
C GLY A 177 13.43 5.17 6.52
N GLN A 178 12.76 6.13 5.90
CA GLN A 178 11.34 6.06 5.58
C GLN A 178 11.13 5.49 4.18
N ASP A 179 10.24 4.51 4.07
CA ASP A 179 9.91 3.87 2.80
C ASP A 179 9.21 4.85 1.86
N THR A 180 9.64 4.87 0.58
CA THR A 180 9.04 5.67 -0.49
C THR A 180 8.21 4.80 -1.43
N GLY A 181 8.64 3.58 -1.71
CA GLY A 181 7.91 2.66 -2.59
C GLY A 181 8.76 1.51 -3.11
N TRP A 182 8.10 0.53 -3.71
CA TRP A 182 8.74 -0.60 -4.38
C TRP A 182 9.00 -0.29 -5.85
N MET A 183 10.23 -0.54 -6.29
CA MET A 183 10.70 -0.39 -7.67
C MET A 183 11.22 -1.73 -8.17
N PHE A 184 11.07 -2.01 -9.46
CA PHE A 184 11.79 -3.10 -10.09
C PHE A 184 13.30 -2.81 -10.07
N CYS A 185 14.11 -3.81 -9.69
CA CYS A 185 15.56 -3.65 -9.63
C CYS A 185 16.17 -3.33 -11.00
N LYS A 186 15.56 -3.81 -12.10
CA LYS A 186 15.98 -3.46 -13.47
C LYS A 186 15.89 -1.95 -13.74
N ASP A 187 15.06 -1.22 -13.00
CA ASP A 187 14.81 0.21 -13.15
C ASP A 187 15.60 1.08 -12.18
N LEU A 188 16.49 0.47 -11.41
CA LEU A 188 17.41 1.15 -10.50
C LEU A 188 18.83 1.19 -11.08
N MET A 189 19.57 2.23 -10.70
CA MET A 189 21.00 2.35 -10.96
C MET A 189 21.73 2.69 -9.66
N LEU A 190 22.89 2.07 -9.41
CA LEU A 190 23.76 2.47 -8.30
C LEU A 190 24.18 3.92 -8.49
N SER A 191 24.02 4.74 -7.46
CA SER A 191 24.60 6.08 -7.42
C SER A 191 26.11 5.91 -7.23
N SER A 192 26.92 6.40 -8.17
CA SER A 192 28.36 6.19 -8.17
C SER A 192 29.01 6.68 -6.87
N LYS A 193 29.93 5.89 -6.30
CA LYS A 193 30.85 6.37 -5.25
C LYS A 193 31.64 7.54 -5.82
N LYS A 194 31.64 8.70 -5.14
CA LYS A 194 32.61 9.78 -5.40
C LYS A 194 34.02 9.17 -5.46
N ALA A 195 34.69 9.30 -6.60
CA ALA A 195 36.15 9.22 -6.64
C ALA A 195 36.69 10.40 -5.81
N VAL A 196 37.58 10.09 -4.87
CA VAL A 196 38.32 11.09 -4.10
C VAL A 196 39.27 11.79 -5.07
N SER A 197 39.11 13.09 -5.21
CA SER A 197 40.17 13.99 -5.67
C SER A 197 40.24 15.15 -4.69
N GLU A 198 41.35 15.20 -3.97
CA GLU A 198 41.74 16.32 -3.10
C GLU A 198 41.83 17.61 -3.93
N SER A 199 41.37 18.72 -3.36
CA SER A 199 42.14 19.98 -3.32
C SER A 199 41.42 21.00 -2.45
N ASN A 200 42.21 21.58 -1.55
CA ASN A 200 41.86 22.66 -0.64
C ASN A 200 41.53 23.96 -1.40
N THR A 201 40.61 24.77 -0.88
CA THR A 201 40.90 26.13 -0.35
C THR A 201 39.62 26.79 0.17
N ALA A 202 39.77 27.52 1.27
CA ALA A 202 38.72 28.28 1.94
C ALA A 202 38.53 29.66 1.31
N SER A 203 37.28 30.16 1.25
CA SER A 203 36.96 31.53 1.66
C SER A 203 35.45 31.70 1.82
N ASP A 204 35.08 32.34 2.91
CA ASP A 204 33.74 32.46 3.45
C ASP A 204 33.01 33.65 2.81
N SER A 205 31.99 33.35 1.99
CA SER A 205 30.84 34.24 1.76
C SER A 205 29.66 33.38 1.33
N SER A 206 28.88 32.89 2.28
CA SER A 206 27.75 32.01 1.96
C SER A 206 26.59 32.80 1.36
N SER A 207 26.56 32.93 0.03
CA SER A 207 25.33 33.19 -0.71
C SER A 207 24.49 31.91 -0.73
N ILE A 208 23.26 31.96 -0.22
CA ILE A 208 22.31 30.84 -0.27
C ILE A 208 21.77 30.71 -1.70
N ASN A 209 21.87 29.51 -2.28
CA ASN A 209 21.38 29.20 -3.63
C ASN A 209 20.16 28.26 -3.61
N VAL A 210 19.43 28.21 -4.73
CA VAL A 210 18.29 27.30 -4.91
C VAL A 210 18.78 25.85 -4.84
N GLY A 211 18.31 25.12 -3.82
CA GLY A 211 18.70 23.73 -3.55
C GLY A 211 19.48 23.51 -2.26
N ASP A 212 19.88 24.59 -1.58
CA ASP A 212 20.63 24.48 -0.33
C ASP A 212 19.74 24.09 0.86
N ILE A 213 20.28 23.24 1.73
CA ILE A 213 19.63 22.83 2.98
C ILE A 213 20.10 23.78 4.10
N VAL A 214 19.17 24.56 4.64
CA VAL A 214 19.45 25.55 5.69
C VAL A 214 18.78 25.20 7.02
N ARG A 215 19.37 25.67 8.13
CA ARG A 215 18.81 25.55 9.49
C ARG A 215 18.43 26.93 10.03
N ILE A 216 17.30 27.01 10.71
CA ILE A 216 16.83 28.24 11.36
C ILE A 216 17.57 28.42 12.68
N LYS A 217 18.12 29.62 12.93
CA LYS A 217 18.68 29.99 14.24
C LYS A 217 17.55 30.25 15.22
N SER A 218 17.60 29.59 16.37
CA SER A 218 16.75 29.87 17.53
C SER A 218 17.22 31.15 18.23
N GLY A 219 16.29 32.08 18.49
CA GLY A 219 16.48 33.27 19.31
C GLY A 219 16.34 32.99 20.80
#